data_AF-A0A6A5ZN35-F1
#
_entry.id   AF-A0A6A5ZN35-F1
#
_cell.length_a   1.000
_cell.length_b   1.000
_cell.length_c   1.000
_cell.angle_alpha   90.00
_cell.angle_beta   90.00
_cell.angle_gamma   90.00
#
_symmetry.space_group_name_H-M   'P 1'
#
loop_
_entity.id
_entity.type
_entity.pdbx_description
1 polymer ?
#
loop_
_entity_poly.entity_id
_entity_poly.type
_entity_poly.pdbx_seq_one_letter_code
_entity_poly.pdbx_strand_id
1 'polypeptide(L)'
;MAFRSLWSSERKPTPRPHPHQERITRYATAAAAAQQHRKMFQTEDWKVGHGPATLDPGQEDVVCILQGAEVPFVLRPRGISRYKNQSYEVVGECYVHGIMDGEAVEGLEQIDTRWSTFDLV
;
A
#
# COMPACT_ATOMS: atom_id res chain seq x y z
N MET A 1 -12.89 -30.90 5.80
CA MET A 1 -11.63 -31.43 5.22
C MET A 1 -11.87 -31.86 3.77
N ALA A 2 -11.97 -30.91 2.81
CA ALA A 2 -12.11 -31.23 1.38
C ALA A 2 -11.68 -30.02 0.52
N PHE A 3 -10.36 -29.80 0.41
CA PHE A 3 -9.79 -28.69 -0.40
C PHE A 3 -8.68 -29.19 -1.34
N ARG A 4 -8.83 -30.40 -1.91
CA ARG A 4 -7.83 -31.00 -2.80
C ARG A 4 -8.37 -31.54 -4.13
N SER A 5 -9.61 -31.22 -4.50
CA SER A 5 -10.27 -31.82 -5.69
C SER A 5 -10.39 -30.91 -6.92
N LEU A 6 -9.96 -29.65 -6.86
CA LEU A 6 -10.09 -28.68 -7.98
C LEU A 6 -8.83 -28.53 -8.84
N TRP A 7 -7.75 -29.26 -8.53
CA TRP A 7 -6.54 -29.35 -9.34
C TRP A 7 -6.39 -30.75 -9.95
N SER A 8 -7.48 -31.28 -10.54
CA SER A 8 -7.37 -32.43 -11.44
C SER A 8 -6.67 -31.99 -12.73
N SER A 9 -5.74 -32.81 -13.20
CA SER A 9 -4.74 -32.56 -14.24
C SER A 9 -5.28 -32.47 -15.67
N GLU A 10 -6.43 -31.83 -15.87
CA GLU A 10 -6.75 -31.30 -17.18
C GLU A 10 -5.83 -30.10 -17.43
N ARG A 11 -4.75 -30.35 -18.17
CA ARG A 11 -3.92 -29.30 -18.75
C ARG A 11 -4.86 -28.37 -19.53
N LYS A 12 -5.24 -27.23 -18.92
CA LYS A 12 -5.86 -26.13 -19.65
C LYS A 12 -4.99 -25.91 -20.89
N PRO A 13 -5.57 -25.85 -22.10
CA PRO A 13 -4.78 -25.66 -23.31
C PRO A 13 -3.84 -24.48 -23.06
N THR A 14 -2.55 -24.69 -23.31
CA THR A 14 -1.57 -23.61 -23.18
C THR A 14 -2.14 -22.43 -23.96
N PRO A 15 -2.31 -21.25 -23.33
CA PRO A 15 -2.79 -20.08 -24.04
C PRO A 15 -1.96 -19.94 -25.30
N ARG A 16 -2.60 -19.76 -26.47
CA ARG A 16 -1.86 -19.48 -27.70
C ARG A 16 -0.85 -18.38 -27.36
N PRO A 17 0.43 -18.52 -27.72
CA PRO A 17 1.42 -17.50 -27.41
C PRO A 17 0.91 -16.19 -28.00
N HIS A 18 0.46 -15.28 -27.13
CA HIS A 18 0.20 -13.91 -27.56
C HIS A 18 1.53 -13.39 -28.12
N PRO A 19 1.51 -12.71 -29.29
CA PRO A 19 2.70 -12.10 -29.86
C PRO A 19 3.49 -11.43 -28.73
N HIS A 20 4.75 -11.80 -28.56
CA HIS A 20 5.58 -11.39 -27.42
C HIS A 20 5.52 -9.86 -27.18
N GLN A 21 5.44 -9.09 -28.27
CA GLN A 21 5.21 -7.65 -28.27
C GLN A 21 3.92 -7.24 -27.52
N GLU A 22 2.77 -7.86 -27.82
CA GLU A 22 1.48 -7.49 -27.23
C GLU A 22 1.47 -7.68 -25.71
N ARG A 23 2.14 -8.73 -25.20
CA ARG A 23 2.26 -8.98 -23.76
C ARG A 23 3.10 -7.91 -23.08
N ILE A 24 4.24 -7.56 -23.68
CA ILE A 24 5.12 -6.50 -23.18
C ILE A 24 4.37 -5.18 -23.17
N THR A 25 3.72 -4.82 -24.27
CA THR A 25 2.95 -3.57 -24.39
C THR A 25 1.85 -3.53 -23.34
N ARG A 26 1.02 -4.58 -23.22
CA ARG A 26 -0.06 -4.62 -22.23
C ARG A 26 0.46 -4.47 -20.80
N TYR A 27 1.51 -5.20 -20.45
CA TYR A 27 2.13 -5.11 -19.13
C TYR A 27 2.71 -3.71 -18.88
N ALA A 28 3.48 -3.18 -19.82
CA ALA A 28 4.12 -1.87 -19.70
C ALA A 28 3.08 -0.76 -19.57
N THR A 29 1.99 -0.80 -20.33
CA THR A 29 0.88 0.16 -20.22
C THR A 29 0.19 0.06 -18.86
N ALA A 30 -0.12 -1.14 -18.38
CA ALA A 30 -0.75 -1.32 -17.07
C ALA A 30 0.17 -0.88 -15.92
N ALA A 31 1.46 -1.23 -15.98
CA ALA A 31 2.45 -0.83 -14.99
C ALA A 31 2.67 0.69 -15.00
N ALA A 32 2.77 1.31 -16.18
CA ALA A 32 2.91 2.76 -16.30
C ALA A 32 1.68 3.49 -15.72
N ALA A 33 0.47 2.99 -15.98
CA ALA A 33 -0.75 3.55 -15.41
C ALA A 33 -0.80 3.39 -13.88
N ALA A 34 -0.45 2.20 -13.36
CA ALA A 34 -0.45 1.92 -11.92
C ALA A 34 0.61 2.74 -11.16
N GLN A 35 1.71 3.11 -11.82
CA GLN A 35 2.82 3.86 -11.24
C GLN A 35 2.78 5.37 -11.58
N GLN A 36 1.76 5.82 -12.32
CA GLN A 36 1.68 7.22 -12.72
C GLN A 36 1.61 8.12 -11.49
N HIS A 37 2.53 9.09 -11.39
CA HIS A 37 2.67 9.99 -10.23
C HIS A 37 2.98 9.30 -8.89
N ARG A 38 3.61 8.11 -8.92
CA ARG A 38 4.05 7.38 -7.73
C ARG A 38 5.55 7.09 -7.77
N LYS A 39 6.15 6.88 -6.60
CA LYS A 39 7.55 6.47 -6.45
C LYS A 39 7.61 5.11 -5.78
N MET A 40 8.48 4.23 -6.29
CA MET A 40 8.87 3.03 -5.57
C MET A 40 9.70 3.42 -4.34
N PHE A 41 9.50 2.71 -3.24
CA PHE A 41 10.31 2.85 -2.04
C PHE A 41 10.51 1.48 -1.38
N GLN A 42 11.44 1.46 -0.44
CA GLN A 42 11.71 0.33 0.42
C GLN A 42 11.70 0.80 1.87
N THR A 43 11.06 0.04 2.76
CA THR A 43 11.10 0.25 4.20
C THR A 43 12.40 -0.32 4.80
N GLU A 44 12.76 0.08 6.01
CA GLU A 44 13.97 -0.42 6.69
C GLU A 44 13.95 -1.95 6.90
N ASP A 45 12.76 -2.53 7.05
CA ASP A 45 12.52 -3.98 7.16
C ASP A 45 12.34 -4.67 5.79
N TRP A 46 12.90 -4.06 4.74
CA TRP A 46 13.02 -4.60 3.38
C TRP A 46 11.70 -4.87 2.65
N LYS A 47 10.57 -4.33 3.11
CA LYS A 47 9.32 -4.38 2.36
C LYS A 47 9.37 -3.38 1.20
N VAL A 48 8.83 -3.80 0.06
CA VAL A 48 8.77 -2.98 -1.14
C VAL A 48 7.38 -2.36 -1.24
N GLY A 49 7.36 -1.07 -1.53
CA GLY A 49 6.13 -0.32 -1.69
C GLY A 49 6.19 0.66 -2.86
N HIS A 50 5.04 1.25 -3.15
CA HIS A 50 4.94 2.43 -3.99
C HIS A 50 3.98 3.44 -3.38
N GLY A 51 4.40 4.69 -3.35
CA GLY A 51 3.72 5.76 -2.64
C GLY A 51 3.71 7.08 -3.43
N PRO A 52 3.33 8.19 -2.79
CA PRO A 52 3.23 9.49 -3.45
C PRO A 52 4.54 9.92 -4.12
N ALA A 53 4.46 10.62 -5.26
CA ALA A 53 5.64 11.16 -5.94
C ALA A 53 6.46 12.16 -5.09
N THR A 54 5.86 12.70 -4.03
CA THR A 54 6.48 13.63 -3.08
C THR A 54 7.31 12.94 -1.98
N LEU A 55 7.40 11.60 -2.01
CA LEU A 55 8.34 10.84 -1.17
C LEU A 55 9.77 11.34 -1.37
N ASP A 56 10.46 11.58 -0.26
CA ASP A 56 11.80 12.12 -0.22
C ASP A 56 12.63 11.34 0.83
N PRO A 57 13.67 10.57 0.42
CA PRO A 57 14.54 9.86 1.36
C PRO A 57 15.27 10.75 2.36
N GLY A 58 15.36 12.06 2.11
CA GLY A 58 15.91 13.03 3.06
C GLY A 58 14.92 13.50 4.12
N GLN A 59 13.65 13.11 4.01
CA GLN A 59 12.62 13.34 5.02
C GLN A 59 12.40 12.02 5.78
N GLU A 60 12.21 12.06 7.09
CA GLU A 60 11.94 10.89 7.94
C GLU A 60 10.50 10.38 7.74
N ASP A 61 10.11 10.13 6.49
CA ASP A 61 8.78 9.65 6.10
C ASP A 61 8.55 8.24 6.68
N VAL A 62 7.36 8.03 7.25
CA VAL A 62 6.97 6.74 7.87
C VAL A 62 5.70 6.19 7.23
N VAL A 63 5.63 4.87 7.13
CA VAL A 63 4.39 4.16 6.74
C VAL A 63 3.55 3.93 7.99
N CYS A 64 2.28 4.31 7.93
CA CYS A 64 1.34 4.20 9.04
C CYS A 64 -0.01 3.66 8.54
N ILE A 65 -0.63 2.76 9.32
CA ILE A 65 -2.02 2.36 9.12
C ILE A 65 -2.86 3.19 10.07
N LEU A 66 -3.67 4.09 9.51
CA LEU A 66 -4.61 4.87 10.29
C LEU A 66 -5.80 3.98 10.68
N GLN A 67 -6.22 4.05 11.94
CA GLN A 67 -7.33 3.22 12.42
C GLN A 67 -8.60 3.50 11.59
N GLY A 68 -9.19 2.43 11.05
CA GLY A 68 -10.37 2.50 10.19
C GLY A 68 -10.07 2.74 8.71
N ALA A 69 -8.81 2.96 8.32
CA ALA A 69 -8.43 3.00 6.91
C ALA A 69 -8.25 1.59 6.32
N GLU A 70 -8.57 1.45 5.03
CA GLU A 70 -8.41 0.20 4.28
C GLU A 70 -6.99 0.04 3.69
N VAL A 71 -6.20 1.12 3.68
CA VAL A 71 -4.87 1.17 3.05
C VAL A 71 -3.85 1.89 3.93
N PRO A 72 -2.54 1.60 3.78
CA PRO A 72 -1.51 2.33 4.49
C PRO A 72 -1.29 3.74 3.90
N PHE A 73 -0.77 4.64 4.75
CA PHE A 73 -0.46 6.02 4.43
C PHE A 73 1.01 6.31 4.69
N VAL A 74 1.57 7.22 3.91
CA VAL A 74 2.84 7.87 4.20
C VAL A 74 2.56 9.12 5.04
N LEU A 75 3.18 9.19 6.20
CA LEU A 75 3.15 10.35 7.10
C LEU A 75 4.53 10.98 7.19
N ARG A 76 4.57 12.32 7.20
CA ARG A 76 5.81 13.10 7.33
C ARG A 76 5.83 13.86 8.66
N PRO A 77 6.83 13.65 9.52
CA PRO A 77 6.98 14.42 10.77
C PRO A 77 7.08 15.93 10.50
N ARG A 78 6.33 16.76 11.25
CA ARG A 78 6.39 18.24 11.16
C ARG A 78 6.73 18.94 12.49
N GLY A 79 7.25 18.18 13.45
CA GLY A 79 7.67 18.68 14.77
C GLY A 79 6.55 18.64 15.80
N ILE A 80 6.63 19.48 16.84
CA ILE A 80 5.64 19.47 17.92
C ILE A 80 4.45 20.38 17.58
N SER A 81 3.24 19.83 17.67
CA SER A 81 1.98 20.55 17.47
C SER A 81 1.68 21.53 18.61
N ARG A 82 0.66 22.38 18.40
CA ARG A 82 0.06 23.23 19.44
C ARG A 82 -0.41 22.47 20.69
N TYR A 83 -0.63 21.16 20.57
CA TYR A 83 -1.07 20.29 21.66
C TYR A 83 0.09 19.56 22.37
N LYS A 84 1.35 19.98 22.12
CA LYS A 84 2.57 19.39 22.69
C LYS A 84 2.84 17.92 22.30
N ASN A 85 2.15 17.41 21.29
CA ASN A 85 2.40 16.10 20.70
C ASN A 85 3.10 16.25 19.34
N GLN A 86 3.87 15.24 18.93
CA GLN A 86 4.44 15.16 17.59
C GLN A 86 3.31 15.27 16.54
N SER A 87 3.51 16.14 15.55
CA SER A 87 2.62 16.33 14.42
C SER A 87 3.15 15.60 13.19
N TYR A 88 2.20 15.17 12.37
CA TYR A 88 2.45 14.51 11.11
C TYR A 88 1.60 15.16 10.03
N GLU A 89 2.18 15.35 8.86
CA GLU A 89 1.46 15.65 7.63
C GLU A 89 1.14 14.34 6.91
N VAL A 90 -0.09 14.21 6.42
CA VAL A 90 -0.46 13.10 5.53
C VAL A 90 0.08 13.41 4.14
N VAL A 91 1.10 12.67 3.71
CA VAL A 91 1.70 12.82 2.36
C VAL A 91 0.81 12.15 1.32
N GLY A 92 0.19 11.02 1.67
CA GLY A 92 -0.80 10.32 0.85
C GLY A 92 -0.79 8.81 1.06
N GLU A 93 -1.70 8.13 0.38
CA GLU A 93 -1.84 6.66 0.42
C GLU A 93 -0.64 5.96 -0.24
N CYS A 94 -0.31 4.77 0.23
CA CYS A 94 0.70 3.91 -0.38
C CYS A 94 0.25 2.45 -0.46
N TYR A 95 0.93 1.70 -1.31
CA TYR A 95 0.91 0.25 -1.29
C TYR A 95 2.22 -0.21 -0.67
N VAL A 96 2.15 -1.18 0.25
CA VAL A 96 3.32 -1.90 0.76
C VAL A 96 3.02 -3.39 0.78
N HIS A 97 3.87 -4.16 0.10
CA HIS A 97 3.72 -5.60 0.04
C HIS A 97 3.97 -6.21 1.44
N GLY A 98 3.08 -7.10 1.89
CA GLY A 98 3.15 -7.68 3.23
C GLY A 98 2.63 -6.77 4.34
N ILE A 99 1.85 -5.74 4.00
CA ILE A 99 1.16 -4.83 4.94
C ILE A 99 -0.28 -4.58 4.46
N MET A 100 -0.46 -4.34 3.16
CA MET A 100 -1.73 -3.85 2.60
C MET A 100 -2.88 -4.87 2.68
N ASP A 101 -2.61 -6.16 2.78
CA ASP A 101 -3.66 -7.19 2.88
C ASP A 101 -4.07 -7.46 4.35
N GLY A 102 -3.66 -6.57 5.28
CA GLY A 102 -4.04 -6.60 6.69
C GLY A 102 -3.04 -7.32 7.59
N GLU A 103 -1.91 -7.79 7.06
CA GLU A 103 -0.90 -8.54 7.81
C GLU A 103 -0.32 -7.72 8.98
N ALA A 104 -0.22 -6.40 8.82
CA ALA A 104 0.32 -5.51 9.84
C ALA A 104 -0.65 -5.20 11.00
N VAL A 105 -1.94 -5.53 10.85
CA VAL A 105 -2.96 -5.33 11.89
C VAL A 105 -3.56 -6.63 12.41
N GLU A 106 -3.09 -7.77 11.89
CA GLU A 106 -3.51 -9.09 12.36
C GLU A 106 -3.21 -9.25 13.86
N GLY A 107 -4.23 -9.57 14.65
CA GLY A 107 -4.10 -9.75 16.10
C GLY A 107 -4.13 -8.46 16.94
N LEU A 108 -4.31 -7.28 16.32
CA LEU A 108 -4.61 -6.06 17.08
C LEU A 108 -6.07 -6.08 17.53
N GLU A 109 -6.30 -6.13 18.85
CA GLU A 109 -7.64 -5.94 19.42
C GLU A 109 -8.15 -4.52 19.10
N GLN A 110 -9.46 -4.38 18.89
CA GLN A 110 -10.07 -3.07 18.62
C GLN A 110 -9.72 -2.10 19.73
N ILE A 111 -8.91 -1.10 19.42
CA ILE A 111 -8.67 0.02 20.32
C ILE A 111 -9.98 0.80 20.41
N ASP A 112 -10.57 0.87 21.61
CA ASP A 112 -11.75 1.67 21.91
C ASP A 112 -11.42 3.15 21.74
N THR A 113 -11.61 3.67 20.53
CA THR A 113 -11.32 5.06 20.21
C THR A 113 -12.62 5.81 19.97
N ARG A 114 -12.87 6.85 20.75
CA ARG A 114 -13.99 7.78 20.52
C ARG A 114 -13.77 8.55 19.23
N TRP A 115 -14.69 8.39 18.27
CA TRP A 115 -14.78 9.26 17.09
C TRP A 115 -15.16 10.69 17.52
N SER A 116 -14.56 11.68 16.89
CA SER A 116 -14.97 13.09 17.02
C SER A 116 -15.05 13.69 15.61
N THR A 117 -16.13 14.40 15.34
CA THR A 117 -16.36 15.10 14.06
C THR A 117 -15.87 16.53 14.17
N PHE A 118 -15.22 17.03 13.13
CA PHE A 118 -14.71 18.40 13.05
C PHE A 118 -15.15 19.01 11.72
N ASP A 119 -15.72 20.21 11.76
CA ASP A 119 -16.16 20.93 10.58
C ASP A 119 -14.97 21.63 9.89
N LEU A 120 -14.98 21.65 8.56
CA LEU A 120 -14.04 22.44 7.74
C LEU A 120 -14.56 23.89 7.66
N VAL A 121 -13.66 24.86 7.84
CA VAL A 121 -13.95 26.31 7.71
C VAL A 121 -13.29 26.86 6.45
#